data_AF-A0A2J4JNC3-F1
#
_entry.id   AF-A0A2J4JNC3-F1
#
_cell.length_a   1.000
_cell.length_b   1.000
_cell.length_c   1.000
_cell.angle_alpha   90.00
_cell.angle_beta   90.00
_cell.angle_gamma   90.00
#
_symmetry.space_group_name_H-M   'P 1'
#
loop_
_entity.id
_entity.type
_entity.pdbx_description
1 polymer ?
#
loop_
_entity_poly.entity_id
_entity_poly.type
_entity_poly.pdbx_seq_one_letter_code
_entity_poly.pdbx_strand_id
1 'polypeptide(L)'
;MASSKRKKHGAGYVVLIAVLILVLLAVVAAVTGYSLVARRVKALQAGAAFTFDYEITSTADSPALYTILQKTGSTKGTVNGLYAPDALQLSISAPDAVIPAGPLTRVYISSSETLYDVGQLYKNIRSSITGSYPLASLLLPDWSLGSYISQAQLASLLGVDTTATSLQDMTEFELPQKKLQRVQPENAKDGYLYFQLDTGDASANAPVLVIGLEKSRFFADAIPVHILLTIPEHGVSIQLTGTVSAQTVVLTAPTSRMKDEDIQTLVQIRDTIQSVLQFVQTAANSVQNAG
;
A
#
# COMPACT_ATOMS: atom_id res chain seq x y z
N MET A 1 -17.83 21.62 -29.74
CA MET A 1 -17.83 21.27 -28.30
C MET A 1 -16.93 20.05 -28.11
N ALA A 2 -15.67 20.27 -27.75
CA ALA A 2 -14.72 19.19 -27.50
C ALA A 2 -14.74 18.88 -26.00
N SER A 3 -15.30 17.73 -25.63
CA SER A 3 -15.28 17.22 -24.26
C SER A 3 -13.87 16.69 -23.97
N SER A 4 -13.07 17.48 -23.27
CA SER A 4 -11.79 17.02 -22.72
C SER A 4 -12.09 15.98 -21.65
N LYS A 5 -11.92 14.69 -21.98
CA LYS A 5 -11.86 13.62 -20.98
C LYS A 5 -10.68 13.90 -20.06
N ARG A 6 -10.95 14.46 -18.87
CA ARG A 6 -9.99 14.52 -17.77
C ARG A 6 -9.66 13.07 -17.41
N LYS A 7 -8.44 12.64 -17.72
CA LYS A 7 -7.86 11.39 -17.18
C LYS A 7 -7.79 11.56 -15.66
N LYS A 8 -8.60 10.79 -14.92
CA LYS A 8 -8.47 10.69 -13.47
C LYS A 8 -7.25 9.80 -13.21
N HIS A 9 -6.18 10.40 -12.69
CA HIS A 9 -5.00 9.67 -12.25
C HIS A 9 -5.33 8.95 -10.94
N GLY A 10 -5.71 7.67 -11.06
CA GLY A 10 -6.07 6.81 -9.93
C GLY A 10 -4.88 6.02 -9.41
N ALA A 11 -4.53 6.27 -8.15
CA ALA A 11 -4.15 5.27 -7.15
C ALA A 11 -2.82 4.47 -7.26
N GLY A 12 -1.73 5.02 -7.80
CA GLY A 12 -0.40 4.39 -7.79
C GLY A 12 0.47 4.56 -6.52
N TYR A 13 -0.09 4.89 -5.35
CA TYR A 13 0.65 5.54 -4.24
C TYR A 13 1.76 4.73 -3.54
N VAL A 14 1.68 3.40 -3.48
CA VAL A 14 2.60 2.59 -2.66
C VAL A 14 3.92 2.28 -3.41
N VAL A 15 3.82 2.01 -4.71
CA VAL A 15 4.98 1.93 -5.62
C VAL A 15 5.64 3.30 -5.74
N LEU A 16 4.81 4.36 -5.80
CA LEU A 16 5.25 5.75 -5.77
C LEU A 16 6.18 5.98 -4.58
N ILE A 17 5.80 5.59 -3.35
CA ILE A 17 6.61 5.78 -2.15
C ILE A 17 7.98 5.08 -2.25
N ALA A 18 8.03 3.80 -2.66
CA ALA A 18 9.29 3.05 -2.76
C ALA A 18 10.22 3.61 -3.86
N VAL A 19 9.67 3.91 -5.03
CA VAL A 19 10.38 4.57 -6.14
C VAL A 19 10.83 5.98 -5.75
N LEU A 20 10.04 6.69 -4.95
CA LEU A 20 10.35 8.05 -4.50
C LEU A 20 11.42 8.11 -3.43
N ILE A 21 11.47 7.14 -2.52
CA ILE A 21 12.60 6.97 -1.59
C ILE A 21 13.90 6.81 -2.39
N LEU A 22 13.90 5.90 -3.38
CA LEU A 22 15.07 5.63 -4.23
C LEU A 22 15.48 6.84 -5.07
N VAL A 23 14.52 7.62 -5.54
CA VAL A 23 14.80 8.77 -6.39
C VAL A 23 15.18 10.01 -5.57
N LEU A 24 14.64 10.18 -4.37
CA LEU A 24 15.10 11.23 -3.48
C LEU A 24 16.57 11.00 -3.07
N LEU A 25 16.92 9.75 -2.78
CA LEU A 25 18.31 9.35 -2.57
C LEU A 25 19.19 9.70 -3.79
N ALA A 26 18.66 9.50 -5.01
CA ALA A 26 19.32 9.89 -6.26
C ALA A 26 19.49 11.41 -6.41
N VAL A 27 18.52 12.21 -5.97
CA VAL A 27 18.56 13.68 -6.09
C VAL A 27 19.44 14.32 -5.02
N VAL A 28 19.50 13.78 -3.80
CA VAL A 28 20.49 14.23 -2.81
C VAL A 28 21.93 14.03 -3.32
N ALA A 29 22.15 13.04 -4.18
CA ALA A 29 23.43 12.83 -4.89
C ALA A 29 23.77 13.93 -5.88
N ALA A 30 22.77 14.42 -6.61
CA ALA A 30 22.95 15.46 -7.62
C ALA A 30 23.27 16.81 -6.98
N VAL A 31 22.74 17.09 -5.79
CA VAL A 31 22.95 18.37 -5.08
C VAL A 31 24.31 18.44 -4.39
N THR A 32 24.91 17.31 -4.02
CA THR A 32 26.14 17.30 -3.21
C THR A 32 27.43 17.08 -3.99
N GLY A 33 27.40 16.73 -5.28
CA GLY A 33 28.62 16.69 -6.10
C GLY A 33 29.69 15.71 -5.58
N TYR A 34 29.28 14.58 -5.01
CA TYR A 34 30.21 13.56 -4.50
C TYR A 34 29.97 12.20 -5.16
N SER A 35 31.04 11.62 -5.69
CA SER A 35 31.13 10.24 -6.21
C SER A 35 30.57 9.19 -5.23
N LEU A 36 30.66 9.45 -3.93
CA LEU A 36 30.16 8.57 -2.87
C LEU A 36 28.63 8.47 -2.87
N VAL A 37 27.92 9.58 -3.16
CA VAL A 37 26.46 9.54 -3.22
C VAL A 37 26.01 8.84 -4.49
N ALA A 38 26.63 9.11 -5.65
CA ALA A 38 26.34 8.39 -6.89
C ALA A 38 26.50 6.87 -6.72
N ARG A 39 27.54 6.44 -5.98
CA ARG A 39 27.75 5.02 -5.64
C ARG A 39 26.66 4.44 -4.75
N ARG A 40 26.25 5.16 -3.70
CA ARG A 40 25.16 4.71 -2.80
C ARG A 40 23.82 4.63 -3.51
N VAL A 41 23.51 5.62 -4.35
CA VAL A 41 22.33 5.63 -5.22
C VAL A 41 22.33 4.43 -6.13
N LYS A 42 23.44 4.18 -6.83
CA LYS A 42 23.57 3.01 -7.70
C LYS A 42 23.41 1.70 -6.94
N ALA A 43 23.91 1.62 -5.70
CA ALA A 43 23.74 0.45 -4.85
C ALA A 43 22.27 0.23 -4.45
N LEU A 44 21.56 1.30 -4.07
CA LEU A 44 20.13 1.26 -3.71
C LEU A 44 19.25 0.97 -4.94
N GLN A 45 19.61 1.50 -6.11
CA GLN A 45 18.95 1.20 -7.39
C GLN A 45 19.17 -0.24 -7.85
N ALA A 46 20.31 -0.85 -7.51
CA ALA A 46 20.57 -2.27 -7.79
C ALA A 46 19.77 -3.21 -6.87
N GLY A 47 19.24 -2.67 -5.76
CA GLY A 47 18.36 -3.35 -4.83
C GLY A 47 18.43 -2.75 -3.43
N ALA A 48 17.32 -2.81 -2.71
CA ALA A 48 17.23 -2.28 -1.36
C ALA A 48 16.33 -3.14 -0.47
N ALA A 49 16.63 -3.15 0.82
CA ALA A 49 15.72 -3.61 1.85
C ALA A 49 15.33 -2.44 2.74
N PHE A 50 14.09 -2.45 3.21
CA PHE A 50 13.60 -1.43 4.12
C PHE A 50 12.63 -1.99 5.14
N THR A 51 12.61 -1.32 6.28
CA THR A 51 11.67 -1.59 7.37
C THR A 51 11.16 -0.26 7.85
N PHE A 52 9.84 -0.11 7.88
CA PHE A 52 9.14 1.09 8.29
C PHE A 52 8.05 0.77 9.27
N ASP A 53 8.05 1.43 10.42
CA ASP A 53 6.88 1.51 11.26
C ASP A 53 5.93 2.55 10.68
N TYR A 54 4.68 2.14 10.45
CA TYR A 54 3.65 3.01 9.93
C TYR A 54 2.66 3.39 11.02
N GLU A 55 2.20 4.63 10.95
CA GLU A 55 1.11 5.16 11.76
C GLU A 55 0.17 5.96 10.85
N ILE A 56 -1.11 5.64 10.91
CA ILE A 56 -2.17 6.29 10.14
C ILE A 56 -2.96 7.15 11.12
N THR A 57 -3.14 8.42 10.78
CA THR A 57 -3.92 9.39 11.55
C THR A 57 -5.02 9.99 10.68
N SER A 58 -6.12 10.37 11.33
CA SER A 58 -7.21 11.07 10.68
C SER A 58 -6.85 12.55 10.51
N THR A 59 -7.10 13.11 9.33
CA THR A 59 -7.00 14.57 9.07
C THR A 59 -8.37 15.22 8.90
N ALA A 60 -9.45 14.43 8.99
CA ALA A 60 -10.84 14.90 8.95
C ALA A 60 -11.64 14.30 10.13
N ASP A 61 -12.86 14.80 10.33
CA ASP A 61 -13.78 14.22 11.31
C ASP A 61 -14.32 12.87 10.80
N SER A 62 -13.86 11.78 11.41
CA SER A 62 -14.32 10.39 11.17
C SER A 62 -14.37 9.95 9.69
N PRO A 63 -13.26 9.97 8.93
CA PRO A 63 -13.23 9.47 7.57
C PRO A 63 -13.53 7.97 7.55
N ALA A 64 -14.25 7.53 6.51
CA ALA A 64 -14.69 6.14 6.38
C ALA A 64 -13.50 5.16 6.43
N LEU A 65 -12.42 5.46 5.70
CA LEU A 65 -11.22 4.63 5.66
C LEU A 65 -10.54 4.53 7.04
N TYR A 66 -10.33 5.66 7.70
CA TYR A 66 -9.71 5.69 9.03
C TYR A 66 -10.54 4.92 10.06
N THR A 67 -11.87 5.09 10.02
CA THR A 67 -12.79 4.39 10.94
C THR A 67 -12.73 2.88 10.76
N ILE A 68 -12.61 2.39 9.52
CA ILE A 68 -12.44 0.97 9.24
C ILE A 68 -11.10 0.48 9.81
N LEU A 69 -10.00 1.19 9.50
CA LEU A 69 -8.66 0.84 9.97
C LEU A 69 -8.57 0.84 11.50
N GLN A 70 -9.24 1.77 12.17
CA GLN A 70 -9.33 1.83 13.63
C GLN A 70 -10.05 0.61 14.19
N LYS A 71 -11.18 0.22 13.60
CA LYS A 71 -11.95 -0.95 14.03
C LYS A 71 -11.19 -2.27 13.84
N THR A 72 -10.31 -2.33 12.84
CA THR A 72 -9.49 -3.52 12.56
C THR A 72 -8.15 -3.52 13.28
N GLY A 73 -7.84 -2.51 14.10
CA GLY A 73 -6.53 -2.37 14.77
C GLY A 73 -5.37 -2.16 13.78
N SER A 74 -5.66 -1.68 12.57
CA SER A 74 -4.70 -1.55 11.47
C SER A 74 -4.15 -0.14 11.30
N THR A 75 -4.39 0.77 12.26
CA THR A 75 -3.87 2.15 12.23
C THR A 75 -2.38 2.23 12.51
N LYS A 76 -1.76 1.18 13.06
CA LYS A 76 -0.32 1.09 13.30
C LYS A 76 0.23 -0.28 12.91
N GLY A 77 1.50 -0.32 12.53
CA GLY A 77 2.20 -1.57 12.28
C GLY A 77 3.56 -1.38 11.63
N THR A 78 4.07 -2.42 11.00
CA THR A 78 5.38 -2.42 10.34
C THR A 78 5.25 -2.91 8.90
N VAL A 79 5.81 -2.17 7.96
CA VAL A 79 6.01 -2.56 6.57
C VAL A 79 7.47 -2.93 6.38
N ASN A 80 7.72 -4.18 6.02
CA ASN A 80 9.01 -4.61 5.50
C ASN A 80 8.92 -4.67 3.98
N GLY A 81 10.00 -4.32 3.30
CA GLY A 81 10.04 -4.43 1.86
C GLY A 81 11.41 -4.74 1.30
N LEU A 82 11.38 -5.39 0.14
CA LEU A 82 12.51 -5.70 -0.70
C LEU A 82 12.26 -5.08 -2.06
N TYR A 83 13.24 -4.34 -2.56
CA TYR A 83 13.25 -3.74 -3.87
C TYR A 83 14.35 -4.38 -4.71
N ALA A 84 13.98 -4.79 -5.91
CA ALA A 84 14.86 -5.12 -7.01
C ALA A 84 14.53 -4.19 -8.20
N PRO A 85 15.43 -4.01 -9.17
CA PRO A 85 15.19 -3.10 -10.30
C PRO A 85 13.87 -3.35 -11.07
N ASP A 86 13.42 -4.61 -11.10
CA ASP A 86 12.26 -5.10 -11.84
C ASP A 86 11.04 -5.45 -10.97
N ALA A 87 11.20 -5.45 -9.64
CA ALA A 87 10.18 -5.89 -8.72
C ALA A 87 10.28 -5.26 -7.32
N LEU A 88 9.14 -5.20 -6.63
CA LEU A 88 9.00 -4.75 -5.27
C LEU A 88 8.17 -5.79 -4.51
N GLN A 89 8.66 -6.22 -3.36
CA GLN A 89 7.92 -7.06 -2.44
C GLN A 89 7.69 -6.30 -1.13
N LEU A 90 6.46 -6.30 -0.66
CA LEU A 90 6.03 -5.67 0.59
C LEU A 90 5.43 -6.72 1.50
N SER A 91 5.64 -6.56 2.80
CA SER A 91 5.11 -7.41 3.85
C SER A 91 4.61 -6.51 4.98
N ILE A 92 3.30 -6.48 5.16
CA ILE A 92 2.64 -5.60 6.12
C ILE A 92 2.31 -6.43 7.36
N SER A 93 2.71 -5.96 8.53
CA SER A 93 2.46 -6.61 9.83
C SER A 93 1.79 -5.62 10.78
N ALA A 94 0.86 -6.09 11.61
CA ALA A 94 0.21 -5.26 12.62
C ALA A 94 0.43 -5.91 14.01
N PRO A 95 0.98 -5.20 15.01
CA PRO A 95 1.37 -5.76 16.30
C PRO A 95 0.18 -6.28 17.12
N ASP A 96 -1.01 -5.70 16.95
CA ASP A 96 -2.23 -6.12 17.65
C ASP A 96 -2.99 -7.25 16.93
N ALA A 97 -2.49 -7.72 15.79
CA ALA A 97 -3.06 -8.89 15.13
C ALA A 97 -2.63 -10.15 15.90
N VAL A 98 -3.54 -10.72 16.68
CA VAL A 98 -3.37 -12.00 17.39
C VAL A 98 -3.17 -13.13 16.36
N ILE A 99 -1.93 -13.34 15.91
CA ILE A 99 -1.63 -14.31 14.83
C ILE A 99 -0.26 -14.98 15.06
N PRO A 100 -0.14 -16.30 14.83
CA PRO A 100 1.14 -17.00 14.84
C PRO A 100 2.02 -16.59 13.64
N ALA A 101 3.18 -16.00 13.93
CA ALA A 101 4.44 -16.05 13.16
C ALA A 101 4.52 -15.46 11.72
N GLY A 102 3.51 -14.75 11.20
CA GLY A 102 3.56 -14.21 9.83
C GLY A 102 2.98 -12.78 9.66
N PRO A 103 3.31 -12.10 8.54
CA PRO A 103 2.72 -10.80 8.22
C PRO A 103 1.22 -10.89 7.94
N LEU A 104 0.51 -9.76 8.05
CA LEU A 104 -0.91 -9.61 7.73
C LEU A 104 -1.20 -9.97 6.26
N THR A 105 -0.38 -9.43 5.36
CA THR A 105 -0.44 -9.72 3.92
C THR A 105 0.89 -9.38 3.29
N ARG A 106 1.09 -9.87 2.06
CA ARG A 106 2.24 -9.57 1.22
C ARG A 106 1.76 -9.06 -0.12
N VAL A 107 2.49 -8.11 -0.68
CA VAL A 107 2.23 -7.57 -2.00
C VAL A 107 3.49 -7.74 -2.83
N TYR A 108 3.34 -8.28 -4.05
CA TYR A 108 4.40 -8.34 -5.03
C TYR A 108 4.00 -7.45 -6.20
N ILE A 109 4.90 -6.58 -6.63
CA ILE A 109 4.70 -5.68 -7.76
C ILE A 109 5.88 -5.87 -8.71
N SER A 110 5.61 -6.02 -9.99
CA SER A 110 6.59 -5.90 -11.06
C SER A 110 6.05 -4.97 -12.15
N SER A 111 6.86 -4.73 -13.18
CA SER A 111 6.42 -3.98 -14.37
C SER A 111 5.24 -4.62 -15.11
N SER A 112 5.02 -5.93 -14.94
CA SER A 112 4.01 -6.70 -15.66
C SER A 112 2.74 -6.95 -14.84
N GLU A 113 2.81 -6.91 -13.51
CA GLU A 113 1.69 -7.30 -12.67
C GLU A 113 1.83 -6.85 -11.21
N THR A 114 0.69 -6.80 -10.53
CA THR A 114 0.61 -6.68 -9.08
C THR A 114 -0.16 -7.87 -8.52
N LEU A 115 0.42 -8.53 -7.53
CA LEU A 115 -0.11 -9.70 -6.84
C LEU A 115 -0.29 -9.43 -5.35
N TYR A 116 -1.44 -9.84 -4.81
CA TYR A 116 -1.81 -9.68 -3.42
C TYR A 116 -1.95 -11.05 -2.74
N ASP A 117 -1.27 -11.25 -1.62
CA ASP A 117 -1.37 -12.48 -0.81
C ASP A 117 -2.64 -12.43 0.05
N VAL A 118 -3.75 -12.83 -0.56
CA VAL A 118 -5.06 -12.97 0.09
C VAL A 118 -5.16 -14.26 0.90
N GLY A 119 -4.36 -15.28 0.57
CA GLY A 119 -4.29 -16.51 1.35
C GLY A 119 -3.76 -16.26 2.76
N GLN A 120 -2.70 -15.45 2.88
CA GLN A 120 -2.20 -15.01 4.17
C GLN A 120 -3.25 -14.17 4.92
N LEU A 121 -3.90 -13.22 4.24
CA LEU A 121 -4.96 -12.41 4.84
C LEU A 121 -6.12 -13.26 5.38
N TYR A 122 -6.57 -14.26 4.61
CA TYR A 122 -7.62 -15.18 5.05
C TYR A 122 -7.21 -15.99 6.28
N LYS A 123 -6.02 -16.62 6.25
CA LYS A 123 -5.50 -17.42 7.37
C LYS A 123 -5.43 -16.58 8.64
N ASN A 124 -5.03 -15.33 8.50
CA ASN A 124 -4.92 -14.35 9.57
C ASN A 124 -6.29 -13.99 10.17
N ILE A 125 -7.26 -13.64 9.32
CA ILE A 125 -8.64 -13.36 9.75
C ILE A 125 -9.26 -14.59 10.41
N ARG A 126 -9.11 -15.77 9.79
CA ARG A 126 -9.60 -17.04 10.32
C ARG A 126 -8.99 -17.33 11.69
N SER A 127 -7.67 -17.23 11.83
CA SER A 127 -6.98 -17.47 13.11
C SER A 127 -7.48 -16.53 14.21
N SER A 128 -7.72 -15.26 13.89
CA SER A 128 -8.26 -14.29 14.84
C SER A 128 -9.69 -14.66 15.27
N ILE A 129 -10.54 -15.04 14.31
CA ILE A 129 -11.93 -15.46 14.57
C ILE A 129 -11.95 -16.77 15.37
N THR A 130 -11.20 -17.80 14.98
CA THR A 130 -11.20 -19.10 15.65
C THR A 130 -10.52 -19.07 17.01
N GLY A 131 -9.55 -18.17 17.21
CA GLY A 131 -8.98 -17.90 18.54
C GLY A 131 -10.00 -17.33 19.51
N SER A 132 -10.91 -16.48 19.03
CA SER A 132 -11.98 -15.87 19.84
C SER A 132 -13.24 -16.74 19.93
N TYR A 133 -13.53 -17.50 18.87
CA TYR A 133 -14.72 -18.33 18.70
C TYR A 133 -14.34 -19.70 18.12
N PRO A 134 -13.93 -20.68 18.96
CA PRO A 134 -13.40 -21.96 18.47
C PRO A 134 -14.34 -22.72 17.52
N LEU A 135 -15.67 -22.61 17.71
CA LEU A 135 -16.68 -23.25 16.85
C LEU A 135 -16.73 -22.66 15.44
N ALA A 136 -16.20 -21.45 15.21
CA ALA A 136 -16.13 -20.87 13.87
C ALA A 136 -15.23 -21.68 12.92
N SER A 137 -14.33 -22.52 13.46
CA SER A 137 -13.49 -23.42 12.66
C SER A 137 -14.29 -24.46 11.86
N LEU A 138 -15.51 -24.80 12.30
CA LEU A 138 -16.42 -25.70 11.58
C LEU A 138 -17.07 -25.04 10.36
N LEU A 139 -17.16 -23.70 10.36
CA LEU A 139 -17.79 -22.91 9.31
C LEU A 139 -16.77 -22.26 8.37
N LEU A 140 -15.57 -21.94 8.88
CA LEU A 140 -14.49 -21.32 8.14
C LEU A 140 -13.47 -22.40 7.71
N PRO A 141 -13.50 -22.86 6.44
CA PRO A 141 -12.61 -23.91 5.97
C PRO A 141 -11.14 -23.48 6.00
N ASP A 142 -10.23 -24.43 5.98
CA ASP A 142 -8.82 -24.12 5.74
C ASP A 142 -8.61 -23.60 4.32
N TRP A 143 -7.62 -22.72 4.14
CA TRP A 143 -7.31 -22.15 2.83
C TRP A 143 -6.61 -23.19 1.94
N SER A 144 -7.28 -23.58 0.86
CA SER A 144 -6.75 -24.55 -0.13
C SER A 144 -6.52 -23.96 -1.52
N LEU A 145 -6.87 -22.68 -1.73
CA LEU A 145 -6.73 -22.00 -3.01
C LEU A 145 -5.32 -21.43 -3.19
N GLY A 146 -5.00 -20.97 -4.40
CA GLY A 146 -3.82 -20.14 -4.63
C GLY A 146 -3.83 -18.91 -3.72
N SER A 147 -2.69 -18.58 -3.12
CA SER A 147 -2.61 -17.51 -2.12
C SER A 147 -2.58 -16.12 -2.75
N TYR A 148 -2.10 -16.01 -3.98
CA TYR A 148 -1.92 -14.75 -4.68
C TYR A 148 -2.98 -14.52 -5.74
N ILE A 149 -3.57 -13.33 -5.73
CA ILE A 149 -4.48 -12.85 -6.77
C ILE A 149 -3.90 -11.63 -7.46
N SER A 150 -4.17 -11.48 -8.76
CA SER A 150 -3.82 -10.29 -9.52
C SER A 150 -4.72 -9.11 -9.17
N GLN A 151 -4.31 -7.91 -9.58
CA GLN A 151 -5.14 -6.73 -9.50
C GLN A 151 -6.49 -6.89 -10.21
N ALA A 152 -6.53 -7.48 -11.40
CA ALA A 152 -7.77 -7.68 -12.15
C ALA A 152 -8.71 -8.64 -11.39
N GLN A 153 -8.14 -9.68 -10.81
CA GLN A 153 -8.89 -10.62 -9.96
C GLN A 153 -9.40 -9.92 -8.68
N LEU A 154 -8.59 -9.07 -8.05
CA LEU A 154 -9.02 -8.27 -6.89
C LEU A 154 -10.17 -7.32 -7.24
N ALA A 155 -10.07 -6.60 -8.36
CA ALA A 155 -11.15 -5.74 -8.86
C ALA A 155 -12.43 -6.54 -9.10
N SER A 156 -12.31 -7.70 -9.75
CA SER A 156 -13.42 -8.62 -9.99
C SER A 156 -14.06 -9.08 -8.68
N LEU A 157 -13.27 -9.47 -7.67
CA LEU A 157 -13.75 -9.86 -6.33
C LEU A 157 -14.41 -8.73 -5.55
N LEU A 158 -13.94 -7.50 -5.71
CA LEU A 158 -14.52 -6.33 -5.05
C LEU A 158 -15.72 -5.75 -5.81
N GLY A 159 -15.93 -6.14 -7.07
CA GLY A 159 -17.00 -5.59 -7.92
C GLY A 159 -16.74 -4.15 -8.33
N VAL A 160 -15.46 -3.75 -8.38
CA VAL A 160 -15.03 -2.41 -8.75
C VAL A 160 -14.31 -2.42 -10.09
N ASP A 161 -14.24 -1.26 -10.74
CA ASP A 161 -13.48 -1.11 -11.98
C ASP A 161 -11.98 -1.33 -11.74
N THR A 162 -11.27 -1.89 -12.72
CA THR A 162 -9.84 -2.20 -12.61
C THR A 162 -8.98 -0.95 -12.42
N THR A 163 -9.47 0.23 -12.84
CA THR A 163 -8.80 1.52 -12.60
C THR A 163 -8.78 1.90 -11.12
N ALA A 164 -9.76 1.47 -10.32
CA ALA A 164 -9.82 1.76 -8.88
C ALA A 164 -8.83 0.93 -8.05
N THR A 165 -8.31 -0.16 -8.61
CA THR A 165 -7.31 -1.04 -7.99
C THR A 165 -5.94 -0.91 -8.66
N SER A 166 -5.79 -0.01 -9.63
CA SER A 166 -4.57 0.11 -10.43
C SER A 166 -3.41 0.70 -9.67
N LEU A 167 -2.43 -0.18 -9.41
CA LEU A 167 -1.08 0.19 -9.00
C LEU A 167 -0.10 0.21 -10.19
N GLN A 168 -0.56 -0.14 -11.39
CA GLN A 168 0.27 -0.48 -12.56
C GLN A 168 0.57 0.68 -13.53
N ASP A 169 0.11 1.91 -13.27
CA ASP A 169 0.56 3.08 -14.04
C ASP A 169 2.02 3.42 -13.66
N MET A 170 2.95 2.57 -14.09
CA MET A 170 4.39 2.65 -13.85
C MET A 170 5.17 3.18 -15.07
N THR A 171 4.54 3.24 -16.24
CA THR A 171 5.22 3.46 -17.54
C THR A 171 5.42 4.92 -17.94
N GLU A 172 4.80 5.88 -17.25
CA GLU A 172 4.97 7.33 -17.53
C GLU A 172 5.70 8.09 -16.41
N PHE A 173 6.24 7.40 -15.40
CA PHE A 173 6.99 8.08 -14.33
C PHE A 173 8.45 8.33 -14.72
N GLU A 174 8.66 9.19 -15.73
CA GLU A 174 9.93 9.90 -15.84
C GLU A 174 9.97 10.95 -14.75
N LEU A 175 10.85 10.81 -13.75
CA LEU A 175 11.10 11.88 -12.79
C LEU A 175 11.80 13.04 -13.50
N PRO A 176 11.15 14.19 -13.67
CA PRO A 176 11.91 15.38 -13.94
C PRO A 176 12.58 15.73 -12.61
N GLN A 177 13.91 15.65 -12.55
CA GLN A 177 14.76 16.08 -11.42
C GLN A 177 14.46 17.53 -10.92
N LYS A 178 13.53 18.25 -11.56
CA LYS A 178 13.07 19.62 -11.27
C LYS A 178 11.85 19.72 -10.33
N LYS A 179 11.32 18.63 -9.77
CA LYS A 179 10.04 18.62 -8.99
C LYS A 179 10.18 18.36 -7.46
N LEU A 180 11.36 18.52 -6.89
CA LEU A 180 11.59 18.34 -5.45
C LEU A 180 11.76 19.69 -4.76
N GLN A 181 10.87 19.98 -3.82
CA GLN A 181 10.90 21.21 -3.04
C GLN A 181 11.33 20.90 -1.60
N ARG A 182 12.32 21.63 -1.08
CA ARG A 182 12.64 21.54 0.35
C ARG A 182 11.51 22.17 1.15
N VAL A 183 11.01 21.44 2.14
CA VAL A 183 9.91 21.88 3.00
C VAL A 183 10.27 21.66 4.47
N GLN A 184 9.45 22.20 5.37
CA GLN A 184 9.53 21.95 6.81
C GLN A 184 8.14 21.51 7.29
N PRO A 185 7.87 20.19 7.37
CA PRO A 185 6.58 19.71 7.86
C PRO A 185 6.42 19.99 9.36
N GLU A 186 5.18 20.09 9.83
CA GLU A 186 4.89 20.30 11.26
C GLU A 186 5.48 19.18 12.14
N ASN A 187 5.44 17.93 11.64
CA ASN A 187 5.97 16.75 12.34
C ASN A 187 7.46 16.48 12.01
N ALA A 188 8.22 17.55 11.70
CA ALA A 188 9.63 17.41 11.37
C ALA A 188 10.46 16.93 12.57
N LYS A 189 11.08 15.76 12.42
CA LYS A 189 12.12 15.26 13.34
C LYS A 189 13.38 16.13 13.28
N ASP A 190 13.98 16.36 14.45
CA ASP A 190 15.24 17.08 14.56
C ASP A 190 16.38 16.34 13.83
N GLY A 191 17.28 17.09 13.20
CA GLY A 191 18.38 16.53 12.42
C GLY A 191 18.01 16.00 11.03
N TYR A 192 16.73 16.02 10.63
CA TYR A 192 16.28 15.57 9.30
C TYR A 192 16.22 16.73 8.28
N LEU A 193 16.38 16.41 7.00
CA LEU A 193 16.07 17.28 5.86
C LEU A 193 14.85 16.75 5.14
N TYR A 194 13.86 17.61 4.95
CA TYR A 194 12.59 17.25 4.33
C TYR A 194 12.45 17.81 2.92
N PHE A 195 11.94 16.97 2.03
CA PHE A 195 11.66 17.28 0.64
C PHE A 195 10.26 16.81 0.28
N GLN A 196 9.46 17.71 -0.25
CA GLN A 196 8.16 17.40 -0.83
C GLN A 196 8.32 17.10 -2.31
N LEU A 197 7.64 16.06 -2.77
CA LEU A 197 7.50 15.80 -4.20
C LEU A 197 6.29 16.56 -4.75
N ASP A 198 6.53 17.33 -5.81
CA ASP A 198 5.46 17.88 -6.63
C ASP A 198 4.94 16.80 -7.59
N THR A 199 3.70 16.35 -7.35
CA THR A 199 3.01 15.37 -8.21
C THR A 199 2.48 15.99 -9.50
N GLY A 200 2.59 17.32 -9.67
CA GLY A 200 2.06 18.07 -10.82
C GLY A 200 0.54 18.32 -10.76
N ASP A 201 -0.13 17.86 -9.69
CA ASP A 201 -1.52 18.16 -9.40
C ASP A 201 -1.57 19.19 -8.26
N ALA A 202 -1.96 20.42 -8.60
CA ALA A 202 -2.10 21.53 -7.66
C ALA A 202 -3.49 21.60 -7.01
N SER A 203 -4.34 20.58 -7.20
CA SER A 203 -5.65 20.54 -6.57
C SER A 203 -5.52 20.38 -5.05
N ALA A 204 -6.46 20.96 -4.30
CA ALA A 204 -6.49 20.84 -2.84
C ALA A 204 -6.67 19.38 -2.35
N ASN A 205 -7.14 18.49 -3.24
CA ASN A 205 -7.33 17.08 -2.96
C ASN A 205 -6.13 16.23 -3.36
N ALA A 206 -5.09 16.84 -3.94
CA ALA A 206 -3.93 16.12 -4.40
C ALA A 206 -3.19 15.48 -3.23
N PRO A 207 -2.68 14.26 -3.42
CA PRO A 207 -1.77 13.62 -2.47
C PRO A 207 -0.53 14.48 -2.24
N VAL A 208 -0.07 14.56 -1.00
CA VAL A 208 1.19 15.23 -0.64
C VAL A 208 2.13 14.22 -0.06
N LEU A 209 3.29 14.01 -0.71
CA LEU A 209 4.37 13.17 -0.19
C LEU A 209 5.56 14.02 0.23
N VAL A 210 5.96 13.89 1.49
CA VAL A 210 7.16 14.51 2.05
C VAL A 210 8.08 13.42 2.59
N ILE A 211 9.36 13.51 2.25
CA ILE A 211 10.38 12.57 2.69
C ILE A 211 11.47 13.32 3.45
N GLY A 212 11.74 12.85 4.65
CA GLY A 212 12.77 13.26 5.58
C GLY A 212 13.94 12.29 5.58
N LEU A 213 15.16 12.83 5.50
CA LEU A 213 16.41 12.07 5.62
C LEU A 213 17.28 12.61 6.75
N GLU A 214 17.83 11.74 7.58
CA GLU A 214 18.74 12.17 8.66
C GLU A 214 20.08 12.66 8.08
N LYS A 215 20.45 13.91 8.35
CA LYS A 215 21.64 14.57 7.77
C LYS A 215 22.95 13.84 8.09
N SER A 216 23.12 13.45 9.35
CA SER A 216 24.32 12.82 9.89
C SER A 216 24.49 11.37 9.42
N ARG A 217 23.39 10.68 9.11
CA ARG A 217 23.37 9.25 8.77
C ARG A 217 23.07 8.95 7.32
N PHE A 218 23.11 9.97 6.46
CA PHE A 218 22.89 9.81 5.03
C PHE A 218 23.85 8.80 4.36
N PHE A 219 25.05 8.61 4.94
CA PHE A 219 26.07 7.67 4.43
C PHE A 219 26.19 6.37 5.22
N ALA A 220 25.35 6.16 6.22
CA ALA A 220 25.29 4.92 6.98
C ALA A 220 24.81 3.76 6.08
N ASP A 221 25.09 2.53 6.48
CA ASP A 221 24.61 1.34 5.74
C ASP A 221 23.10 1.15 5.83
N ALA A 222 22.50 1.66 6.92
CA ALA A 222 21.07 1.81 7.09
C ALA A 222 20.76 3.29 7.23
N ILE A 223 20.12 3.86 6.20
CA ILE A 223 19.78 5.28 6.10
C ILE A 223 18.44 5.47 6.81
N PRO A 224 18.36 6.28 7.87
CA PRO A 224 17.09 6.59 8.52
C PRO A 224 16.24 7.49 7.66
N VAL A 225 15.00 7.07 7.43
CA VAL A 225 14.04 7.73 6.56
C VAL A 225 12.74 7.97 7.34
N HIS A 226 12.16 9.14 7.14
CA HIS A 226 10.88 9.53 7.69
C HIS A 226 9.97 10.01 6.58
N ILE A 227 8.83 9.38 6.34
CA ILE A 227 7.94 9.66 5.22
C ILE A 227 6.60 10.11 5.77
N LEU A 228 6.06 11.17 5.19
CA LEU A 228 4.75 11.70 5.48
C LEU A 228 3.95 11.70 4.17
N LEU A 229 2.90 10.90 4.11
CA LEU A 229 1.96 10.87 2.99
C LEU A 229 0.60 11.36 3.49
N THR A 230 0.13 12.46 2.95
CA THR A 230 -1.23 12.95 3.20
C THR A 230 -2.08 12.68 1.97
N ILE A 231 -3.26 12.09 2.18
CA ILE A 231 -4.25 11.83 1.12
C ILE A 231 -5.52 12.59 1.51
N PRO A 232 -5.65 13.87 1.11
CA PRO A 232 -6.75 14.72 1.54
C PRO A 232 -8.13 14.17 1.13
N GLU A 233 -8.23 13.57 -0.07
CA GLU A 233 -9.46 12.93 -0.57
C GLU A 233 -10.01 11.85 0.37
N HIS A 234 -9.14 11.20 1.15
CA HIS A 234 -9.54 10.17 2.11
C HIS A 234 -9.47 10.63 3.57
N GLY A 235 -9.10 11.90 3.82
CA GLY A 235 -8.98 12.45 5.17
C GLY A 235 -7.96 11.69 6.04
N VAL A 236 -6.87 11.19 5.45
CA VAL A 236 -5.84 10.43 6.16
C VAL A 236 -4.45 11.00 5.95
N SER A 237 -3.63 10.89 6.99
CA SER A 237 -2.18 11.05 6.91
C SER A 237 -1.50 9.76 7.37
N ILE A 238 -0.43 9.39 6.70
CA ILE A 238 0.35 8.18 6.93
C ILE A 238 1.78 8.61 7.19
N GLN A 239 2.28 8.26 8.37
CA GLN A 239 3.66 8.46 8.75
C GLN A 239 4.39 7.13 8.69
N LEU A 240 5.51 7.06 7.97
CA LEU A 240 6.41 5.90 7.96
C LEU A 240 7.77 6.31 8.53
N THR A 241 8.25 5.63 9.58
CA THR A 241 9.56 5.85 10.17
C THR A 241 10.37 4.57 10.12
N GLY A 242 11.61 4.64 9.65
CA GLY A 242 12.45 3.45 9.64
C GLY A 242 13.74 3.63 8.87
N THR A 243 14.24 2.54 8.28
CA THR A 243 15.55 2.52 7.63
C THR A 243 15.51 1.86 6.27
N VAL A 244 16.41 2.32 5.40
CA VAL A 244 16.63 1.76 4.07
C VAL A 244 18.11 1.38 3.93
N SER A 245 18.37 0.17 3.45
CA SER A 245 19.70 -0.36 3.22
C SER A 245 19.83 -0.87 1.81
N ALA A 246 21.00 -0.64 1.19
CA ALA A 246 21.31 -1.23 -0.10
C ALA A 246 21.50 -2.74 0.07
N GLN A 247 20.76 -3.53 -0.70
CA GLN A 247 20.84 -4.98 -0.66
C GLN A 247 20.48 -5.55 -2.03
N THR A 248 21.40 -6.29 -2.64
CA THR A 248 21.10 -7.00 -3.88
C THR A 248 20.20 -8.19 -3.58
N VAL A 249 19.00 -8.16 -4.13
CA VAL A 249 18.00 -9.23 -4.02
C VAL A 249 17.45 -9.53 -5.40
N VAL A 250 17.19 -10.81 -5.67
CA VAL A 250 16.44 -11.25 -6.85
C VAL A 250 15.05 -11.61 -6.38
N LEU A 251 14.05 -10.93 -6.89
CA LEU A 251 12.65 -11.19 -6.57
C LEU A 251 12.04 -11.98 -7.71
N THR A 252 11.30 -13.03 -7.38
CA THR A 252 10.57 -13.84 -8.34
C THR A 252 9.08 -13.76 -8.04
N ALA A 253 8.29 -13.78 -9.11
CA ALA A 253 6.85 -13.74 -8.97
C ALA A 253 6.34 -14.96 -8.17
N PRO A 254 5.44 -14.75 -7.19
CA PRO A 254 4.83 -15.84 -6.45
C PRO A 254 4.14 -16.87 -7.37
N THR A 255 4.36 -18.15 -7.07
CA THR A 255 3.85 -19.27 -7.89
C THR A 255 2.50 -19.81 -7.42
N SER A 256 2.13 -19.62 -6.14
CA SER A 256 0.83 -20.02 -5.58
C SER A 256 -0.26 -19.04 -6.04
N ARG A 257 -0.59 -19.06 -7.33
CA ARG A 257 -1.58 -18.18 -7.94
C ARG A 257 -2.96 -18.80 -7.90
N MET A 258 -3.96 -17.99 -7.55
CA MET A 258 -5.36 -18.40 -7.65
C MET A 258 -5.77 -18.41 -9.11
N LYS A 259 -6.52 -19.44 -9.51
CA LYS A 259 -7.02 -19.55 -10.87
C LYS A 259 -8.21 -18.63 -11.09
N ASP A 260 -8.43 -18.24 -12.34
CA ASP A 260 -9.56 -17.38 -12.69
C ASP A 260 -10.90 -18.08 -12.42
N GLU A 261 -10.98 -19.40 -12.55
CA GLU A 261 -12.19 -20.17 -12.24
C GLU A 261 -12.53 -20.15 -10.74
N ASP A 262 -11.50 -20.19 -9.87
CA ASP A 262 -11.67 -20.07 -8.43
C ASP A 262 -12.19 -18.66 -8.08
N ILE A 263 -11.65 -17.63 -8.74
CA ILE A 263 -12.11 -16.23 -8.58
C ILE A 263 -13.56 -16.07 -9.01
N GLN A 264 -13.95 -16.63 -10.15
CA GLN A 264 -15.34 -16.58 -10.63
C GLN A 264 -16.29 -17.25 -9.63
N THR A 265 -15.87 -18.36 -9.02
CA THR A 265 -16.65 -19.04 -7.99
C THR A 265 -16.84 -18.13 -6.77
N LEU A 266 -15.77 -17.46 -6.30
CA LEU A 266 -15.86 -16.49 -5.20
C LEU A 266 -16.74 -15.28 -5.54
N VAL A 267 -16.66 -14.80 -6.78
CA VAL A 267 -17.52 -13.71 -7.30
C VAL A 267 -18.99 -14.13 -7.27
N GLN A 268 -19.33 -15.33 -7.74
CA GLN A 268 -20.70 -15.83 -7.70
C GLN A 268 -21.23 -15.97 -6.28
N ILE A 269 -20.40 -16.45 -5.35
CA ILE A 269 -20.76 -16.53 -3.92
C ILE A 269 -21.08 -15.13 -3.38
N ARG A 270 -20.22 -14.14 -3.65
CA ARG A 270 -20.46 -12.75 -3.26
C ARG A 270 -21.78 -12.23 -3.82
N ASP A 271 -22.02 -12.39 -5.11
CA ASP A 271 -23.22 -11.88 -5.78
C ASP A 271 -24.49 -12.53 -5.23
N THR A 272 -24.42 -13.82 -4.90
CA THR A 272 -25.51 -14.55 -4.24
C THR A 272 -25.78 -13.98 -2.85
N ILE A 273 -24.75 -13.76 -2.03
CA ILE A 273 -24.89 -13.17 -0.68
C ILE A 273 -25.48 -11.76 -0.78
N GLN A 274 -25.00 -10.93 -1.70
CA GLN A 274 -25.54 -9.59 -1.92
C GLN A 274 -27.01 -9.62 -2.33
N SER A 275 -27.39 -10.53 -3.23
CA SER A 275 -28.77 -10.71 -3.66
C SER A 275 -29.69 -11.12 -2.51
N VAL A 276 -29.25 -12.06 -1.66
CA VAL A 276 -30.01 -12.48 -0.46
C VAL A 276 -30.16 -11.32 0.53
N LEU A 277 -29.10 -10.56 0.78
CA LEU A 277 -29.15 -9.39 1.67
C LEU A 277 -30.12 -8.32 1.15
N GLN A 278 -30.10 -8.04 -0.15
CA GLN A 278 -31.04 -7.11 -0.79
C GLN A 278 -32.48 -7.59 -0.70
N PHE A 279 -32.72 -8.90 -0.90
CA PHE A 279 -34.05 -9.48 -0.73
C PHE A 279 -34.56 -9.31 0.70
N VAL A 280 -33.73 -9.62 1.71
CA VAL A 280 -34.08 -9.45 3.13
C VAL A 280 -34.36 -7.98 3.45
N GLN A 281 -33.54 -7.05 2.97
CA GLN A 281 -33.78 -5.61 3.16
C GLN A 281 -35.07 -5.15 2.51
N THR A 282 -35.36 -5.61 1.29
CA THR A 282 -36.60 -5.27 0.57
C THR A 282 -37.82 -5.82 1.30
N ALA A 283 -37.75 -7.05 1.82
CA ALA A 283 -38.81 -7.67 2.61
C ALA A 283 -39.00 -6.98 3.98
N ALA A 284 -37.90 -6.59 4.65
CA ALA A 284 -37.99 -5.83 5.90
C ALA A 284 -38.63 -4.45 5.68
N ASN A 285 -38.24 -3.75 4.62
CA ASN A 285 -38.79 -2.45 4.25
C ASN A 285 -40.27 -2.55 3.80
N SER A 286 -40.68 -3.63 3.13
CA SER A 286 -42.08 -3.81 2.74
C SER A 286 -42.99 -4.11 3.93
N VAL A 287 -42.49 -4.82 4.95
CA VAL A 287 -43.21 -5.06 6.21
C VAL A 287 -43.30 -3.80 7.06
N GLN A 288 -42.25 -2.95 7.10
CA GLN A 288 -42.29 -1.67 7.82
C GLN A 288 -43.22 -0.63 7.17
N ASN A 289 -43.35 -0.63 5.84
CA ASN A 289 -44.24 0.29 5.12
C ASN A 289 -45.71 -0.20 5.04
N ALA A 290 -45.99 -1.42 5.49
CA ALA A 290 -47.33 -2.04 5.47
C ALA A 290 -48.02 -2.05 6.86
N GLY A 291 -47.40 -1.47 7.89
CA GLY A 291 -47.97 -1.25 9.23
C GLY A 291 -48.31 0.21 9.46
#